data_AF-A0A0S8DK88-F1
#
_entry.id   AF-A0A0S8DK88-F1
#
_cell.length_a   1.000
_cell.length_b   1.000
_cell.length_c   1.000
_cell.angle_alpha   90.00
_cell.angle_beta   90.00
_cell.angle_gamma   90.00
#
_symmetry.space_group_name_H-M   'P 1'
#
loop_
_entity.id
_entity.type
_entity.pdbx_description
1 polymer ?
#
loop_
_entity_poly.entity_id
_entity_poly.type
_entity_poly.pdbx_seq_one_letter_code
_entity_poly.pdbx_strand_id
1 'polypeptide(L)'
;MKPFRREKYISLVLTFCLSINICLLLYSEISYASGLLFSNKSYSKNIIIQALIVSKESVLQLMEYERESLQAVKPDSSKDLSDKGNDKYLFVRIKNQGDKLAWGRLSYELKTLSSQEFDVPGLGPNSGWHYYIISLKSVYLNPTSDSVPQVTIVWEKLYTK
;
A
#
# COMPACT_ATOMS: atom_id res chain seq x y z
N MET A 1 14.29 -2.53 -59.69
CA MET A 1 13.56 -2.25 -58.42
C MET A 1 13.87 -3.36 -57.43
N LYS A 2 14.42 -3.06 -56.24
CA LYS A 2 14.84 -4.07 -55.24
C LYS A 2 13.83 -4.14 -54.07
N PRO A 3 13.01 -5.19 -53.94
CA PRO A 3 12.09 -5.38 -52.79
C PRO A 3 12.79 -5.85 -51.49
N PHE A 4 14.10 -6.03 -51.50
CA PHE A 4 14.87 -6.73 -50.47
C PHE A 4 14.98 -6.05 -49.07
N ARG A 5 14.50 -4.81 -48.90
CA ARG A 5 14.59 -4.09 -47.61
C ARG A 5 13.39 -4.31 -46.68
N ARG A 6 12.20 -4.65 -47.20
CA ARG A 6 10.99 -4.80 -46.37
C ARG A 6 11.01 -6.08 -45.53
N GLU A 7 11.46 -7.19 -46.08
CA GLU A 7 11.46 -8.49 -45.40
C GLU A 7 12.37 -8.53 -44.16
N LYS A 8 13.55 -7.90 -44.25
CA LYS A 8 14.48 -7.80 -43.11
C LYS A 8 13.92 -6.97 -41.96
N TYR A 9 13.17 -5.91 -42.27
CA TYR A 9 12.51 -5.08 -41.26
C TYR A 9 11.38 -5.83 -40.56
N ILE A 10 10.57 -6.56 -41.32
CA ILE A 10 9.47 -7.37 -40.78
C ILE A 10 10.02 -8.48 -39.86
N SER A 11 11.09 -9.17 -40.29
CA SER A 11 11.74 -10.18 -39.45
C SER A 11 12.33 -9.61 -38.16
N LEU A 12 12.97 -8.43 -38.20
CA LEU A 12 13.51 -7.79 -37.00
C LEU A 12 12.41 -7.38 -36.00
N VAL A 13 11.31 -6.81 -36.51
CA VAL A 13 10.16 -6.40 -35.69
C VAL A 13 9.52 -7.63 -35.04
N LEU A 14 9.33 -8.72 -35.79
CA LEU A 14 8.76 -9.96 -35.24
C LEU A 14 9.63 -10.56 -34.13
N THR A 15 10.95 -10.61 -34.32
CA THR A 15 11.87 -11.13 -33.30
C THR A 15 11.89 -10.25 -32.05
N PHE A 16 11.82 -8.93 -32.21
CA PHE A 16 11.73 -7.99 -31.09
C PHE A 16 10.40 -8.08 -30.34
N CYS A 17 9.28 -8.24 -31.05
CA CYS A 17 7.99 -8.51 -30.42
C CYS A 17 7.98 -9.84 -29.68
N LEU A 18 8.59 -10.90 -30.24
CA LEU A 18 8.65 -12.20 -29.60
C LEU A 18 9.48 -12.16 -28.30
N SER A 19 10.61 -11.46 -28.29
CA SER A 19 11.45 -11.34 -27.09
C SER A 19 10.76 -10.55 -25.97
N ILE A 20 10.02 -9.48 -26.30
CA ILE A 20 9.20 -8.75 -25.31
C ILE A 20 8.14 -9.66 -24.72
N ASN A 21 7.41 -10.43 -25.54
CA ASN A 21 6.37 -11.34 -25.05
C ASN A 21 6.95 -12.44 -24.15
N ILE A 22 8.12 -13.00 -24.50
CA ILE A 22 8.82 -13.98 -23.64
C ILE A 22 9.24 -13.35 -22.32
N CYS A 23 9.80 -12.12 -22.34
CA CYS A 23 10.15 -11.40 -21.10
C CYS A 23 8.92 -11.16 -20.21
N LEU A 24 7.78 -10.79 -20.79
CA LEU A 24 6.54 -10.57 -20.03
C LEU A 24 6.00 -11.88 -19.42
N LEU A 25 6.05 -12.99 -20.16
CA LEU A 25 5.65 -14.31 -19.66
C LEU A 25 6.56 -14.77 -18.51
N LEU A 26 7.89 -14.67 -18.67
CA LEU A 26 8.84 -15.02 -17.62
C LEU A 26 8.68 -14.14 -16.37
N TYR A 27 8.42 -12.84 -16.54
CA TYR A 27 8.15 -11.93 -15.42
C TYR A 27 6.90 -12.35 -14.63
N SER A 28 5.84 -12.77 -15.34
CA SER A 28 4.62 -13.25 -14.71
C SER A 28 4.85 -14.53 -13.89
N GLU A 29 5.58 -15.52 -14.42
CA GLU A 29 5.86 -16.77 -13.72
C GLU A 29 6.75 -16.57 -12.48
N ILE A 30 7.77 -15.71 -12.58
CA ILE A 30 8.61 -15.34 -11.43
C ILE A 30 7.78 -14.68 -10.33
N SER A 31 6.79 -13.87 -10.70
CA SER A 31 5.85 -13.25 -9.76
C SER A 31 4.97 -14.29 -9.04
N TYR A 32 4.52 -15.34 -9.73
CA TYR A 32 3.76 -16.43 -9.11
C TYR A 32 4.62 -17.33 -8.22
N ALA A 33 5.81 -17.72 -8.68
CA ALA A 33 6.72 -18.60 -7.95
C ALA A 33 7.25 -17.94 -6.66
N SER A 34 7.58 -16.64 -6.72
CA SER A 34 7.94 -15.86 -5.53
C SER A 34 6.79 -15.77 -4.52
N GLY A 35 5.55 -15.70 -5.01
CA GLY A 35 4.36 -15.75 -4.20
C GLY A 35 4.28 -17.00 -3.32
N LEU A 36 4.57 -18.18 -3.86
CA LEU A 36 4.53 -19.43 -3.11
C LEU A 36 5.73 -19.61 -2.17
N LEU A 37 6.94 -19.24 -2.61
CA LEU A 37 8.16 -19.48 -1.86
C LEU A 37 8.35 -18.54 -0.66
N PHE A 38 7.85 -17.31 -0.77
CA PHE A 38 8.08 -16.30 0.25
C PHE A 38 6.84 -15.97 1.09
N SER A 39 5.65 -16.52 0.77
CA SER A 39 4.43 -16.21 1.53
C SER A 39 4.55 -16.68 2.98
N ASN A 40 4.35 -15.74 3.91
CA ASN A 40 4.42 -16.01 5.33
C ASN A 40 3.46 -15.12 6.11
N LYS A 41 2.16 -15.43 6.05
CA LYS A 41 1.13 -14.70 6.81
C LYS A 41 1.38 -14.74 8.33
N SER A 42 2.01 -15.81 8.85
CA SER A 42 2.30 -15.94 10.28
C SER A 42 3.31 -14.90 10.80
N TYR A 43 4.14 -14.34 9.91
CA TYR A 43 5.10 -13.30 10.26
C TYR A 43 4.45 -11.95 10.58
N SER A 44 3.16 -11.76 10.25
CA SER A 44 2.41 -10.54 10.57
C SER A 44 2.50 -10.13 12.05
N LYS A 45 2.61 -11.09 12.98
CA LYS A 45 2.80 -10.83 14.42
C LYS A 45 4.07 -10.04 14.77
N ASN A 46 5.06 -10.06 13.87
CA ASN A 46 6.32 -9.33 14.03
C ASN A 46 6.27 -7.93 13.39
N ILE A 47 5.13 -7.55 12.79
CA ILE A 47 4.95 -6.27 12.13
C ILE A 47 3.87 -5.50 12.89
N ILE A 48 4.23 -4.35 13.45
CA ILE A 48 3.26 -3.44 14.05
C ILE A 48 2.68 -2.57 12.97
N ILE A 49 1.35 -2.55 12.88
CA ILE A 49 0.58 -1.65 12.02
C ILE A 49 -0.29 -0.79 12.91
N GLN A 50 -0.26 0.52 12.69
CA GLN A 50 -1.17 1.45 13.32
C GLN A 50 -1.76 2.37 12.26
N ALA A 51 -3.05 2.60 12.34
CA ALA A 51 -3.75 3.41 11.36
C ALA A 51 -4.86 4.24 11.98
N LEU A 52 -5.11 5.39 11.37
CA LEU A 52 -6.16 6.32 11.75
C LEU A 52 -6.64 7.11 10.53
N ILE A 53 -7.91 7.51 10.57
CA ILE A 53 -8.44 8.47 9.62
C ILE A 53 -8.22 9.87 10.20
N VAL A 54 -7.68 10.76 9.38
CA VAL A 54 -7.26 12.10 9.78
C VAL A 54 -7.66 13.13 8.74
N SER A 55 -7.79 14.38 9.20
CA SER A 55 -7.86 15.53 8.29
C SER A 55 -6.47 15.85 7.73
N LYS A 56 -6.45 16.69 6.69
CA LYS A 56 -5.21 17.19 6.10
C LYS A 56 -4.29 17.87 7.13
N GLU A 57 -4.87 18.68 8.03
CA GLU A 57 -4.12 19.41 9.07
C GLU A 57 -3.46 18.44 10.06
N SER A 58 -4.19 17.40 10.46
CA SER A 58 -3.68 16.35 11.35
C SER A 58 -2.56 15.55 10.68
N VAL A 59 -2.61 15.32 9.36
CA VAL A 59 -1.48 14.72 8.62
C VAL A 59 -0.23 15.59 8.72
N LEU A 60 -0.34 16.90 8.53
CA LEU A 60 0.80 17.81 8.61
C LEU A 60 1.43 17.79 10.00
N GLN A 61 0.61 17.83 11.05
CA GLN A 61 1.10 17.69 12.44
C GLN A 61 1.83 16.36 12.65
N LEU A 62 1.28 15.25 12.16
CA LEU A 62 1.91 13.93 12.27
C LEU A 62 3.26 13.84 11.54
N MET A 63 3.45 14.64 10.48
CA MET A 63 4.71 14.71 9.74
C MET A 63 5.73 15.64 10.40
N GLU A 64 5.30 16.71 11.06
CA GLU A 64 6.17 17.65 11.76
C GLU A 64 6.73 17.09 13.07
N TYR A 65 5.94 16.34 13.85
CA TYR A 65 6.30 15.91 15.21
C TYR A 65 7.24 14.70 15.30
N GLU A 66 7.90 14.29 14.21
CA GLU A 66 8.80 13.12 14.14
C GLU A 66 8.50 11.98 15.16
N ARG A 67 7.69 11.03 14.69
CA ARG A 67 7.81 9.58 14.95
C ARG A 67 7.50 8.97 16.32
N GLU A 68 7.51 9.66 17.46
CA GLU A 68 7.52 8.91 18.73
C GLU A 68 6.17 8.50 19.31
N SER A 69 5.07 9.23 19.10
CA SER A 69 3.76 8.70 19.50
C SER A 69 2.59 9.22 18.67
N LEU A 70 1.78 8.29 18.15
CA LEU A 70 0.43 8.59 17.67
C LEU A 70 -0.46 9.15 18.80
N GLN A 71 -0.02 9.06 20.05
CA GLN A 71 -0.74 9.56 21.21
C GLN A 71 -0.67 11.08 21.33
N ALA A 72 0.32 11.72 20.70
CA ALA A 72 0.46 13.18 20.72
C ALA A 72 -0.61 13.90 19.87
N VAL A 73 -1.18 13.19 18.88
CA VAL A 73 -2.23 13.75 18.01
C VAL A 73 -3.56 13.19 18.46
N LYS A 74 -4.47 14.09 18.89
CA LYS A 74 -5.85 13.74 19.20
C LYS A 74 -6.50 13.17 17.92
N PRO A 75 -7.01 11.93 17.92
CA PRO A 75 -7.69 11.38 16.76
C PRO A 75 -8.90 12.24 16.40
N ASP A 76 -9.07 12.54 15.11
CA ASP A 76 -10.21 13.31 14.63
C ASP A 76 -11.50 12.47 14.78
N SER A 77 -12.55 13.08 15.35
CA SER A 77 -13.87 12.45 15.41
C SER A 77 -14.56 12.42 14.04
N SER A 78 -15.60 11.61 13.88
CA SER A 78 -16.36 11.57 12.61
C SER A 78 -16.97 12.94 12.27
N LYS A 79 -17.41 13.68 13.29
CA LYS A 79 -17.87 15.08 13.20
C LYS A 79 -16.77 16.05 12.76
N ASP A 80 -15.59 15.99 13.38
CA ASP A 80 -14.46 16.87 12.99
C ASP A 80 -14.07 16.64 11.53
N LEU A 81 -14.13 15.38 11.08
CA LEU A 81 -13.82 15.00 9.71
C LEU A 81 -14.91 15.43 8.73
N SER A 82 -16.19 15.44 9.12
CA SER A 82 -17.31 15.81 8.24
C SER A 82 -17.43 17.30 8.01
N ASP A 83 -17.19 18.11 9.04
CA ASP A 83 -17.47 19.55 9.01
C ASP A 83 -16.40 20.33 8.23
N LYS A 84 -15.20 19.76 8.06
CA LYS A 84 -14.01 20.45 7.51
C LYS A 84 -13.84 20.45 6.00
N GLY A 85 -14.79 19.96 5.20
CA GLY A 85 -14.66 20.09 3.74
C GLY A 85 -13.44 19.38 3.14
N ASN A 86 -13.61 18.06 2.97
CA ASN A 86 -13.34 17.30 1.74
C ASN A 86 -12.06 16.47 1.53
N ASP A 87 -10.99 16.62 2.29
CA ASP A 87 -9.85 15.70 2.16
C ASP A 87 -9.59 14.92 3.46
N LYS A 88 -10.06 13.68 3.45
CA LYS A 88 -9.80 12.69 4.50
C LYS A 88 -8.66 11.80 4.05
N TYR A 89 -7.79 11.44 4.98
CA TYR A 89 -6.68 10.55 4.70
C TYR A 89 -6.67 9.40 5.69
N LEU A 90 -6.34 8.22 5.19
CA LEU A 90 -5.90 7.10 6.01
C LEU A 90 -4.39 7.25 6.21
N PHE A 91 -4.00 7.58 7.43
CA PHE A 91 -2.62 7.54 7.85
C PHE A 91 -2.29 6.15 8.37
N VAL A 92 -1.30 5.48 7.78
CA VAL A 92 -0.81 4.18 8.22
C VAL A 92 0.66 4.30 8.56
N ARG A 93 1.05 3.81 9.73
CA ARG A 93 2.47 3.59 10.06
C ARG A 93 2.74 2.12 10.33
N ILE A 94 3.83 1.63 9.75
CA ILE A 94 4.21 0.22 9.77
C ILE A 94 5.63 0.09 10.28
N LYS A 95 5.86 -0.83 11.22
CA LYS A 95 7.20 -1.13 11.76
C LYS A 95 7.43 -2.63 11.76
N ASN A 96 8.52 -3.07 11.15
CA ASN A 96 8.97 -4.45 11.23
C ASN A 96 9.89 -4.63 12.45
N GLN A 97 9.42 -5.37 13.45
CA GLN A 97 10.19 -5.70 14.67
C GLN A 97 10.82 -7.09 14.59
N GLY A 98 10.64 -7.81 13.48
CA GLY A 98 11.28 -9.10 13.29
C GLY A 98 12.64 -8.98 12.62
N ASP A 99 13.21 -10.14 12.35
CA ASP A 99 14.57 -10.37 11.86
C ASP A 99 14.67 -10.57 10.34
N LYS A 100 13.55 -10.62 9.62
CA LYS A 100 13.48 -10.82 8.17
C LYS A 100 13.06 -9.56 7.43
N LEU A 101 13.48 -9.44 6.18
CA LEU A 101 12.90 -8.46 5.26
C LEU A 101 11.45 -8.87 4.99
N ALA A 102 10.51 -7.92 5.08
CA ALA A 102 9.10 -8.17 4.82
C ALA A 102 8.55 -7.22 3.76
N TRP A 103 7.68 -7.69 2.87
CA TRP A 103 6.98 -6.85 1.89
C TRP A 103 5.66 -7.50 1.51
N GLY A 104 4.76 -6.77 0.85
CA GLY A 104 3.53 -7.38 0.37
C GLY A 104 2.44 -6.37 0.12
N ARG A 105 1.20 -6.79 0.39
CA ARG A 105 0.00 -5.99 0.15
C ARG A 105 -0.91 -6.01 1.35
N LEU A 106 -1.28 -4.81 1.79
CA LEU A 106 -2.28 -4.61 2.82
C LEU A 106 -3.62 -4.29 2.17
N SER A 107 -4.68 -4.81 2.79
CA SER A 107 -6.04 -4.37 2.57
C SER A 107 -6.50 -3.54 3.77
N TYR A 108 -7.28 -2.49 3.49
CA TYR A 108 -8.01 -1.75 4.50
C TYR A 108 -9.50 -1.74 4.20
N GLU A 109 -10.29 -1.86 5.27
CA GLU A 109 -11.75 -1.82 5.23
C GLU A 109 -12.27 -0.74 6.17
N LEU A 110 -13.28 -0.02 5.68
CA LEU A 110 -14.05 0.98 6.40
C LEU A 110 -15.51 0.57 6.30
N LYS A 111 -16.32 0.80 7.34
CA LYS A 111 -17.75 0.39 7.34
C LYS A 111 -18.54 0.85 6.11
N THR A 112 -18.12 1.94 5.46
CA THR A 112 -18.80 2.56 4.33
C THR A 112 -18.11 2.32 2.97
N LEU A 113 -16.96 1.64 2.94
CA LEU A 113 -16.23 1.35 1.70
C LEU A 113 -15.94 -0.14 1.55
N SER A 114 -15.96 -0.60 0.30
CA SER A 114 -15.36 -1.87 -0.05
C SER A 114 -13.88 -1.87 0.32
N SER A 115 -13.37 -3.05 0.66
CA SER A 115 -11.96 -3.36 0.82
C SER A 115 -11.11 -2.71 -0.29
N GLN A 116 -10.09 -1.94 0.10
CA GLN A 116 -9.12 -1.32 -0.81
C GLN A 116 -7.72 -1.81 -0.47
N GLU A 117 -6.84 -1.88 -1.45
CA GLU A 117 -5.50 -2.45 -1.27
C GLU A 117 -4.39 -1.42 -1.55
N PHE A 118 -3.25 -1.55 -0.87
CA PHE A 118 -2.02 -0.86 -1.22
C PHE A 118 -0.79 -1.71 -0.96
N ASP A 119 0.24 -1.51 -1.78
CA ASP A 119 1.49 -2.26 -1.68
C ASP A 119 2.42 -1.65 -0.63
N VAL A 120 2.99 -2.52 0.20
CA VAL A 120 4.01 -2.20 1.20
C VAL A 120 5.36 -2.67 0.65
N PRO A 121 6.25 -1.74 0.23
CA PRO A 121 7.61 -2.09 -0.20
C PRO A 121 8.43 -2.69 0.95
N GLY A 122 9.65 -3.14 0.62
CA GLY A 122 10.55 -3.81 1.54
C GLY A 122 10.73 -3.07 2.88
N LEU A 123 10.28 -3.71 3.95
CA LEU A 123 10.48 -3.35 5.36
C LEU A 123 11.69 -4.13 5.89
N GLY A 124 12.82 -3.45 6.06
CA GLY A 124 14.03 -4.07 6.61
C GLY A 124 13.80 -4.67 8.00
N PRO A 125 14.63 -5.66 8.42
CA PRO A 125 14.63 -6.17 9.79
C PRO A 125 14.85 -5.04 10.80
N ASN A 126 14.09 -5.06 11.90
CA ASN A 126 14.19 -4.05 12.96
C ASN A 126 14.14 -2.59 12.46
N SER A 127 13.43 -2.32 11.35
CA SER A 127 13.41 -0.98 10.77
C SER A 127 12.67 0.02 11.65
N GLY A 128 12.90 1.30 11.39
CA GLY A 128 12.04 2.37 11.88
C GLY A 128 10.60 2.27 11.33
N TRP A 129 9.78 3.24 11.72
CA TRP A 129 8.44 3.41 11.17
C TRP A 129 8.49 3.85 9.71
N HIS A 130 7.69 3.20 8.88
CA HIS A 130 7.37 3.60 7.51
C HIS A 130 5.96 4.18 7.49
N TYR A 131 5.76 5.27 6.76
CA TYR A 131 4.52 6.04 6.78
C TYR A 131 3.86 6.03 5.40
N TYR A 132 2.55 5.82 5.38
CA TYR A 132 1.71 5.84 4.20
C TYR A 132 0.53 6.77 4.45
N ILE A 133 0.24 7.62 3.47
CA ILE A 133 -0.88 8.56 3.49
C ILE A 133 -1.73 8.24 2.27
N ILE A 134 -2.93 7.72 2.51
CA ILE A 134 -3.84 7.26 1.46
C ILE A 134 -5.05 8.19 1.45
N SER A 135 -5.34 8.81 0.31
CA SER A 135 -6.50 9.69 0.17
C SER A 135 -7.79 8.87 0.16
N LEU A 136 -8.72 9.20 1.08
CA LEU A 136 -10.02 8.58 1.22
C LEU A 136 -11.09 9.41 0.51
N LYS A 137 -11.03 9.42 -0.83
CA LYS A 137 -12.02 10.13 -1.65
C LYS A 137 -13.40 9.52 -1.45
N SER A 138 -14.41 10.37 -1.30
CA SER A 138 -15.82 9.99 -1.22
C SER A 138 -16.23 9.13 0.00
N VAL A 139 -15.43 9.11 1.07
CA VAL A 139 -15.85 8.45 2.33
C VAL A 139 -16.86 9.33 3.07
N TYR A 140 -18.08 8.82 3.22
CA TYR A 140 -19.08 9.41 4.11
C TYR A 140 -18.80 8.97 5.56
N LEU A 141 -18.69 9.95 6.45
CA LEU A 141 -18.63 9.77 7.90
C LEU A 141 -19.83 10.49 8.51
N ASN A 142 -20.41 9.90 9.56
CA ASN A 142 -21.58 10.48 10.21
C ASN A 142 -21.20 11.81 10.91
N PRO A 143 -21.76 12.96 10.49
CA PRO A 143 -21.39 14.25 11.04
C PRO A 143 -21.87 14.49 12.46
N THR A 144 -22.81 13.68 12.95
CA THR A 144 -23.32 13.82 14.32
C THR A 144 -22.58 12.93 15.31
N SER A 145 -21.59 12.15 14.86
CA SER A 145 -20.90 11.19 15.72
C SER A 145 -19.58 11.73 16.22
N ASP A 146 -19.42 11.78 17.54
CA ASP A 146 -18.13 12.06 18.19
C ASP A 146 -17.20 10.83 18.21
N SER A 147 -17.65 9.70 17.67
CA SER A 147 -16.82 8.49 17.57
C SER A 147 -15.67 8.67 16.58
N VAL A 148 -14.49 8.17 16.94
CA VAL A 148 -13.37 8.01 16.02
C VAL A 148 -13.71 6.92 15.00
N PRO A 149 -13.60 7.18 13.68
CA PRO A 149 -13.80 6.16 12.67
C PRO A 149 -12.85 4.98 12.86
N GLN A 150 -13.39 3.76 12.80
CA GLN A 150 -12.59 2.55 12.88
C GLN A 150 -12.19 2.09 11.48
N VAL A 151 -10.92 1.73 11.34
CA VAL A 151 -10.35 1.11 10.14
C VAL A 151 -9.79 -0.25 10.52
N THR A 152 -10.11 -1.28 9.73
CA THR A 152 -9.49 -2.59 9.87
C THR A 152 -8.44 -2.73 8.79
N ILE A 153 -7.22 -3.14 9.17
CA ILE A 153 -6.12 -3.37 8.23
C ILE A 153 -5.64 -4.81 8.36
N VAL A 154 -5.53 -5.51 7.24
CA VAL A 154 -5.12 -6.92 7.17
C VAL A 154 -4.12 -7.15 6.04
N TRP A 155 -3.22 -8.11 6.24
CA TRP A 155 -2.32 -8.57 5.17
C TRP A 155 -3.06 -9.50 4.22
N GLU A 156 -3.28 -9.04 2.98
CA GLU A 156 -3.74 -9.90 1.89
C GLU A 156 -2.63 -10.87 1.48
N LYS A 157 -1.45 -10.30 1.25
CA LYS A 157 -0.23 -11.01 0.87
C LYS A 157 0.92 -10.47 1.71
N LEU A 158 1.60 -11.35 2.43
CA LEU A 158 2.81 -11.00 3.19
C LEU A 158 3.92 -11.95 2.80
N TYR A 159 5.05 -11.39 2.40
CA TYR A 159 6.24 -12.11 1.97
C TYR A 159 7.40 -11.79 2.89
N THR A 160 8.28 -12.78 3.10
CA THR A 160 9.48 -12.62 3.92
C THR A 160 10.70 -13.28 3.29
N LYS A 161 11.88 -12.68 3.48
CA LYS A 161 13.18 -13.25 3.07
C LYS A 161 14.23 -13.08 4.15
#